data_AF-A0A9E0AAI4-F1
#
_entry.id   AF-A0A9E0AAI4-F1
#
_cell.length_a   1.000
_cell.length_b   1.000
_cell.length_c   1.000
_cell.angle_alpha   90.00
_cell.angle_beta   90.00
_cell.angle_gamma   90.00
#
_symmetry.space_group_name_H-M   'P 1'
#
loop_
_entity.id
_entity.type
_entity.pdbx_description
1 polymer ?
#
loop_
_entity_poly.entity_id
_entity_poly.type
_entity_poly.pdbx_seq_one_letter_code
_entity_poly.pdbx_strand_id
1 'polypeptide(L)'
;MQTFRTELENPIVQKEIIELEKKIHAFRGGTIDGERFRSLRLARGIYGQRQEGVQMIRIKLPYGKVTSEQLVRITKVSDEYSTGRLHITTRQDIQIHYVSLDRTPELWANLAKDDITLREACGNTVRNITASELAGVDVNEPFDVSPYAHGMFQYLLRNPICQEMGRKFKISFSSSDEDTALSYLHDLGFIPKIVNGERGFKVMLGGGLGSQPIHAELLSDFIPANQIVPTAEGIIRVFDRHGERNKRMKARMKFLIKDIGKEAFLELVEKEKKAIAFETYEIDITGFEEAIPEPLLEVPKVTITNPLAYETWKASNVIRQKQKGYVAIGIKVLLGDFYTDKARVLADLIKNYAANELRFSLRQNIVIRNVKEENLPFFYQELAKLDMVALGYNSTADITACPGTDTCNLGIASSTGIAEELEKVIEAEYPQYKNHSEIEIKISGCMNACGQHNMSAIGFQGMSINAGKLVAPALQVLLGGGNLGNGNGRFADKVIKIPSRRGPEALRYILNDFDSNGNGTSFLKYYEEKGEKYFYEILKPLANITNLTEADFVDWGNADNYVKAVGVGECAGVVIDLVATLLLEAKDKLTFAQEAFEDKKWSDAIYHAYSGYVNGAKA
;
A
#
# COMPACT_ATOMS: atom_id res chain seq x y z
N MET A 1 -30.91 -6.80 14.63
CA MET A 1 -31.45 -5.76 13.72
C MET A 1 -31.40 -6.30 12.30
N GLN A 2 -32.54 -6.39 11.60
CA GLN A 2 -32.61 -6.93 10.22
C GLN A 2 -32.59 -5.84 9.13
N THR A 3 -32.49 -4.56 9.50
CA THR A 3 -32.89 -3.42 8.65
C THR A 3 -31.90 -3.01 7.55
N PHE A 4 -30.63 -3.41 7.60
CA PHE A 4 -29.64 -3.05 6.57
C PHE A 4 -29.48 -4.11 5.46
N ARG A 5 -30.26 -5.21 5.52
CA ARG A 5 -29.98 -6.44 4.75
C ARG A 5 -30.64 -6.50 3.37
N THR A 6 -31.60 -5.63 3.04
CA THR A 6 -32.45 -5.78 1.84
C THR A 6 -32.01 -4.99 0.62
N GLU A 7 -30.91 -4.24 0.67
CA GLU A 7 -30.49 -3.30 -0.39
C GLU A 7 -29.21 -3.70 -1.13
N LEU A 8 -28.61 -4.86 -0.82
CA LEU A 8 -27.38 -5.30 -1.49
C LEU A 8 -27.69 -6.15 -2.72
N GLU A 9 -27.17 -5.73 -3.87
CA GLU A 9 -27.33 -6.45 -5.14
C GLU A 9 -26.52 -7.76 -5.18
N ASN A 10 -25.39 -7.83 -4.44
CA ASN A 10 -24.53 -9.00 -4.42
C ASN A 10 -24.84 -9.94 -3.22
N PRO A 11 -25.44 -11.12 -3.44
CA PRO A 11 -25.84 -12.04 -2.37
C PRO A 11 -24.65 -12.65 -1.62
N ILE A 12 -23.48 -12.77 -2.25
CA ILE A 12 -22.26 -13.28 -1.61
C ILE A 12 -21.79 -12.28 -0.55
N VAL A 13 -21.76 -10.99 -0.89
CA VAL A 13 -21.37 -9.91 0.04
C VAL A 13 -22.32 -9.87 1.23
N GLN A 14 -23.63 -9.99 0.98
CA GLN A 14 -24.64 -10.06 2.03
C GLN A 14 -24.40 -11.25 2.98
N LYS A 15 -24.09 -12.45 2.46
CA LYS A 15 -23.75 -13.63 3.27
C LYS A 15 -22.53 -13.36 4.15
N GLU A 16 -21.47 -12.77 3.60
CA GLU A 16 -20.23 -12.48 4.34
C GLU A 16 -20.42 -11.44 5.46
N ILE A 17 -21.28 -10.44 5.25
CA ILE A 17 -21.62 -9.41 6.25
C ILE A 17 -22.42 -10.04 7.40
N ILE A 18 -23.42 -10.87 7.09
CA ILE A 18 -24.22 -11.59 8.10
C ILE A 18 -23.33 -12.55 8.90
N GLU A 19 -22.40 -13.23 8.22
CA GLU A 19 -21.43 -14.08 8.88
C GLU A 19 -20.53 -13.28 9.84
N LEU A 20 -20.00 -12.14 9.40
CA LEU A 20 -19.20 -11.25 10.25
C LEU A 20 -19.97 -10.84 11.52
N GLU A 21 -21.22 -10.39 11.37
CA GLU A 21 -22.08 -10.02 12.50
C GLU A 21 -22.25 -11.18 13.49
N LYS A 22 -22.58 -12.38 13.01
CA LYS A 22 -22.70 -13.58 13.85
C LYS A 22 -21.40 -13.91 14.58
N LYS A 23 -20.25 -13.78 13.91
CA LYS A 23 -18.93 -14.10 14.47
C LYS A 23 -18.49 -13.05 15.50
N ILE A 24 -18.86 -11.78 15.32
CA ILE A 24 -18.68 -10.73 16.34
C ILE A 24 -19.50 -11.08 17.58
N HIS A 25 -20.79 -11.43 17.45
CA HIS A 25 -21.61 -11.83 18.59
C HIS A 25 -21.06 -13.06 19.32
N ALA A 26 -20.60 -14.07 18.58
CA ALA A 26 -19.95 -15.24 19.16
C ALA A 26 -18.67 -14.86 19.93
N PHE A 27 -17.87 -13.93 19.40
CA PHE A 27 -16.66 -13.44 20.05
C PHE A 27 -16.97 -12.69 21.35
N ARG A 28 -17.96 -11.79 21.32
CA ARG A 28 -18.45 -11.10 22.52
C ARG A 28 -19.02 -12.06 23.56
N GLY A 29 -19.68 -13.13 23.13
CA GLY A 29 -20.22 -14.19 23.98
C GLY A 29 -19.20 -15.23 24.45
N GLY A 30 -17.93 -15.13 24.05
CA GLY A 30 -16.87 -16.08 24.44
C GLY A 30 -17.00 -17.47 23.81
N THR A 31 -17.79 -17.64 22.74
CA THR A 31 -18.06 -18.94 22.11
C THR A 31 -17.20 -19.23 20.88
N ILE A 32 -16.38 -18.28 20.44
CA ILE A 32 -15.38 -18.46 19.38
C ILE A 32 -14.00 -18.08 19.90
N ASP A 33 -13.00 -18.85 19.49
CA ASP A 33 -11.61 -18.56 19.76
C ASP A 33 -11.17 -17.19 19.20
N GLY A 34 -10.33 -16.49 19.95
CA GLY A 34 -9.86 -15.14 19.62
C GLY A 34 -8.96 -15.11 18.38
N GLU A 35 -8.13 -16.13 18.17
CA GLU A 35 -7.26 -16.21 16.98
C GLU A 35 -8.07 -16.50 15.72
N ARG A 36 -9.06 -17.39 15.82
CA ARG A 36 -10.03 -17.65 14.74
C ARG A 36 -10.79 -16.38 14.36
N PHE A 37 -11.32 -15.68 15.35
CA PHE A 37 -12.03 -14.43 15.10
C PHE A 37 -11.12 -13.37 14.48
N ARG A 38 -9.88 -13.25 14.98
CA ARG A 38 -8.86 -12.36 14.42
C ARG A 38 -8.60 -12.68 12.95
N SER A 39 -8.34 -13.94 12.59
CA SER A 39 -8.12 -14.35 11.19
C SER A 39 -9.29 -13.92 10.29
N LEU A 40 -10.53 -14.20 10.74
CA LEU A 40 -11.76 -13.91 10.02
C LEU A 40 -11.96 -12.41 9.76
N ARG A 41 -11.79 -11.56 10.78
CA ARG A 41 -11.99 -10.11 10.62
C ARG A 41 -10.84 -9.46 9.86
N LEU A 42 -9.62 -9.98 9.99
CA LEU A 42 -8.47 -9.51 9.21
C LEU A 42 -8.68 -9.75 7.71
N ALA A 43 -9.23 -10.90 7.32
CA ALA A 43 -9.60 -11.19 5.94
C ALA A 43 -10.74 -10.29 5.42
N ARG A 44 -11.39 -9.51 6.30
CA ARG A 44 -12.43 -8.51 5.99
C ARG A 44 -11.96 -7.08 6.26
N GLY A 45 -10.65 -6.83 6.26
CA GLY A 45 -10.09 -5.49 6.34
C GLY A 45 -10.15 -4.84 7.74
N ILE A 46 -10.55 -5.57 8.78
CA ILE A 46 -10.75 -5.04 10.14
C ILE A 46 -9.53 -5.38 11.01
N TYR A 47 -8.77 -4.35 11.40
CA TYR A 47 -7.55 -4.45 12.19
C TYR A 47 -7.74 -3.88 13.59
N GLY A 48 -7.12 -4.51 14.58
CA GLY A 48 -6.90 -3.85 15.86
C GLY A 48 -5.94 -2.66 15.69
N GLN A 49 -6.18 -1.58 16.42
CA GLN A 49 -5.26 -0.45 16.51
C GLN A 49 -4.68 -0.33 17.93
N ARG A 50 -3.86 0.69 18.16
CA ARG A 50 -3.19 0.95 19.44
C ARG A 50 -4.17 1.27 20.56
N GLN A 51 -5.26 1.96 20.23
CA GLN A 51 -6.32 2.30 21.17
C GLN A 51 -7.29 1.12 21.33
N GLU A 52 -7.62 0.80 22.58
CA GLU A 52 -8.52 -0.31 22.91
C GLU A 52 -9.97 -0.05 22.48
N GLY A 53 -10.72 -1.12 22.22
CA GLY A 53 -12.15 -1.05 21.88
C GLY A 53 -12.48 -0.61 20.46
N VAL A 54 -11.52 -0.07 19.71
CA VAL A 54 -11.71 0.44 18.35
C VAL A 54 -10.82 -0.25 17.33
N GLN A 55 -11.18 -0.12 16.05
CA GLN A 55 -10.55 -0.81 14.93
C GLN A 55 -10.16 0.18 13.83
N MET A 56 -9.11 -0.18 13.09
CA MET A 56 -8.80 0.39 11.80
C MET A 56 -9.47 -0.45 10.71
N ILE A 57 -10.12 0.20 9.76
CA ILE A 57 -10.74 -0.43 8.60
C ILE A 57 -9.93 -0.05 7.38
N ARG A 58 -9.47 -1.06 6.62
CA ARG A 58 -8.82 -0.85 5.33
C ARG A 58 -9.79 -1.17 4.19
N ILE A 59 -10.01 -0.17 3.35
CA ILE A 59 -10.86 -0.22 2.17
C ILE A 59 -9.99 -0.60 0.97
N LYS A 60 -10.26 -1.74 0.33
CA LYS A 60 -9.45 -2.26 -0.79
C LYS A 60 -9.85 -1.55 -2.07
N LEU A 61 -8.92 -0.84 -2.68
CA LEU A 61 -9.15 -0.03 -3.89
C LEU A 61 -8.16 -0.45 -4.99
N PRO A 62 -8.53 -1.43 -5.84
CA PRO A 62 -7.66 -1.97 -6.88
C PRO A 62 -6.98 -0.86 -7.68
N TYR A 63 -5.65 -0.93 -7.76
CA TYR A 63 -4.78 0.02 -8.47
C TYR A 63 -5.06 1.50 -8.16
N GLY A 64 -5.61 1.76 -6.97
CA GLY A 64 -5.94 3.10 -6.48
C GLY A 64 -7.10 3.78 -7.18
N LYS A 65 -7.87 3.08 -8.03
CA LYS A 65 -9.02 3.66 -8.74
C LYS A 65 -10.16 3.95 -7.80
N VAL A 66 -10.68 5.17 -7.86
CA VAL A 66 -11.87 5.60 -7.14
C VAL A 66 -12.70 6.50 -8.05
N THR A 67 -14.00 6.20 -8.18
CA THR A 67 -14.96 7.13 -8.79
C THR A 67 -15.44 8.17 -7.78
N SER A 68 -16.03 9.27 -8.25
CA SER A 68 -16.54 10.29 -7.33
C SER A 68 -17.65 9.75 -6.43
N GLU A 69 -18.52 8.88 -6.95
CA GLU A 69 -19.55 8.18 -6.18
C GLU A 69 -18.94 7.35 -5.04
N GLN A 70 -17.87 6.60 -5.35
CA GLN A 70 -17.16 5.80 -4.35
C GLN A 70 -16.50 6.68 -3.30
N LEU A 71 -15.86 7.79 -3.69
CA LEU A 71 -15.28 8.72 -2.74
C LEU A 71 -16.37 9.30 -1.82
N VAL A 72 -17.50 9.76 -2.36
CA VAL A 72 -18.64 10.24 -1.58
C VAL A 72 -19.14 9.15 -0.62
N ARG A 73 -19.24 7.89 -1.06
CA ARG A 73 -19.62 6.79 -0.16
C ARG A 73 -18.65 6.62 1.00
N ILE A 74 -17.36 6.65 0.73
CA ILE A 74 -16.30 6.55 1.75
C ILE A 74 -16.42 7.72 2.73
N THR A 75 -16.73 8.94 2.27
CA THR A 75 -16.93 10.08 3.18
C THR A 75 -18.10 9.87 4.12
N LYS A 76 -19.26 9.44 3.60
CA LYS A 76 -20.45 9.15 4.41
C LYS A 76 -20.17 8.09 5.46
N VAL A 77 -19.42 7.06 5.09
CA VAL A 77 -18.99 6.00 6.01
C VAL A 77 -18.00 6.53 7.06
N SER A 78 -17.04 7.37 6.67
CA SER A 78 -16.07 7.90 7.63
C SER A 78 -16.70 8.87 8.63
N ASP A 79 -17.70 9.67 8.22
CA ASP A 79 -18.44 10.56 9.13
C ASP A 79 -19.33 9.79 10.11
N GLU A 80 -19.98 8.71 9.66
CA GLU A 80 -20.93 7.95 10.47
C GLU A 80 -20.24 7.00 11.48
N TYR A 81 -19.12 6.39 11.08
CA TYR A 81 -18.51 5.29 11.84
C TYR A 81 -17.11 5.58 12.37
N SER A 82 -16.50 6.68 11.95
CA SER A 82 -15.09 7.04 12.19
C SER A 82 -14.99 8.53 12.54
N THR A 83 -13.83 9.14 12.37
CA THR A 83 -13.52 10.52 12.76
C THR A 83 -13.51 11.51 11.58
N GLY A 84 -14.05 11.14 10.40
CA GLY A 84 -13.97 11.97 9.20
C GLY A 84 -12.57 12.10 8.56
N ARG A 85 -11.55 11.40 9.09
CA ARG A 85 -10.19 11.35 8.51
C ARG A 85 -10.08 10.18 7.52
N LEU A 86 -9.53 10.45 6.34
CA LEU A 86 -9.22 9.46 5.31
C LEU A 86 -7.69 9.38 5.12
N HIS A 87 -7.11 8.20 5.33
CA HIS A 87 -5.67 7.99 5.20
C HIS A 87 -5.34 7.16 3.94
N ILE A 88 -4.60 7.74 3.00
CA ILE A 88 -4.11 7.07 1.80
C ILE A 88 -2.88 6.23 2.16
N THR A 89 -2.89 4.96 1.77
CA THR A 89 -1.80 4.04 2.08
C THR A 89 -0.79 3.92 0.95
N THR A 90 0.42 3.44 1.27
CA THR A 90 1.46 3.06 0.27
C THR A 90 1.08 1.86 -0.62
N ARG A 91 -0.16 1.38 -0.53
CA ARG A 91 -0.75 0.38 -1.42
C ARG A 91 -2.03 0.88 -2.07
N GLN A 92 -2.23 2.19 -2.15
CA GLN A 92 -3.33 2.84 -2.85
C GLN A 92 -4.73 2.55 -2.27
N ASP A 93 -4.79 1.95 -1.07
CA ASP A 93 -6.03 1.79 -0.28
C ASP A 93 -6.31 3.04 0.57
N ILE A 94 -7.54 3.15 1.08
CA ILE A 94 -7.90 4.07 2.18
C ILE A 94 -7.95 3.32 3.52
N GLN A 95 -7.51 3.98 4.58
CA GLN A 95 -7.76 3.58 5.96
C GLN A 95 -8.60 4.61 6.70
N ILE A 96 -9.59 4.12 7.45
CA ILE A 96 -10.33 4.87 8.46
C ILE A 96 -10.09 4.21 9.83
N HIS A 97 -10.14 5.00 10.90
CA HIS A 97 -9.68 4.59 12.23
C HIS A 97 -10.77 4.85 13.27
N TYR A 98 -10.57 4.34 14.50
CA TYR A 98 -11.50 4.55 15.61
C TYR A 98 -12.91 3.96 15.39
N VAL A 99 -13.03 2.93 14.55
CA VAL A 99 -14.31 2.30 14.23
C VAL A 99 -14.67 1.28 15.31
N SER A 100 -15.91 1.32 15.80
CA SER A 100 -16.44 0.27 16.68
C SER A 100 -16.52 -1.07 15.95
N LEU A 101 -15.96 -2.13 16.55
CA LEU A 101 -16.01 -3.49 15.99
C LEU A 101 -17.45 -3.93 15.69
N ASP A 102 -18.39 -3.62 16.60
CA ASP A 102 -19.77 -4.09 16.51
C ASP A 102 -20.56 -3.40 15.37
N ARG A 103 -20.10 -2.24 14.89
CA ARG A 103 -20.69 -1.53 13.75
C ARG A 103 -20.05 -1.87 12.40
N THR A 104 -19.00 -2.69 12.38
CA THR A 104 -18.32 -3.05 11.13
C THR A 104 -19.20 -3.77 10.09
N PRO A 105 -20.23 -4.58 10.44
CA PRO A 105 -21.14 -5.15 9.45
C PRO A 105 -21.98 -4.09 8.73
N GLU A 106 -22.51 -3.10 9.47
CA GLU A 106 -23.31 -1.99 8.94
C GLU A 106 -22.45 -1.08 8.04
N LEU A 107 -21.24 -0.79 8.49
CA LEU A 107 -20.23 -0.06 7.72
C LEU A 107 -19.95 -0.74 6.38
N TRP A 108 -19.69 -2.05 6.41
CA TRP A 108 -19.38 -2.81 5.20
C TRP A 108 -20.59 -2.86 4.26
N ALA A 109 -21.81 -3.02 4.80
CA ALA A 109 -23.03 -2.96 4.01
C ALA A 109 -23.19 -1.61 3.29
N ASN A 110 -22.86 -0.50 3.94
CA ASN A 110 -22.91 0.82 3.30
C ASN A 110 -21.87 0.97 2.18
N LEU A 111 -20.63 0.54 2.40
CA LEU A 111 -19.59 0.57 1.36
C LEU A 111 -19.97 -0.28 0.14
N ALA A 112 -20.54 -1.46 0.36
CA ALA A 112 -20.91 -2.39 -0.70
C ALA A 112 -21.99 -1.86 -1.67
N LYS A 113 -22.72 -0.79 -1.32
CA LYS A 113 -23.72 -0.15 -2.19
C LYS A 113 -23.12 0.53 -3.42
N ASP A 114 -21.83 0.84 -3.41
CA ASP A 114 -21.09 1.43 -4.55
C ASP A 114 -19.90 0.54 -4.94
N ASP A 115 -20.07 -0.78 -4.82
CA ASP A 115 -19.07 -1.81 -5.17
C ASP A 115 -17.73 -1.71 -4.44
N ILE A 116 -17.73 -1.11 -3.24
CA ILE A 116 -16.53 -0.98 -2.42
C ILE A 116 -16.40 -2.18 -1.49
N THR A 117 -15.24 -2.84 -1.51
CA THR A 117 -14.97 -4.03 -0.71
C THR A 117 -13.90 -3.83 0.37
N LEU A 118 -14.09 -4.48 1.51
CA LEU A 118 -13.07 -4.65 2.56
C LEU A 118 -12.38 -6.01 2.47
N ARG A 119 -12.91 -6.91 1.63
CA ARG A 119 -12.50 -8.31 1.54
C ARG A 119 -11.05 -8.39 1.07
N GLU A 120 -10.24 -9.12 1.83
CA GLU A 120 -8.81 -9.38 1.59
C GLU A 120 -7.91 -8.13 1.59
N ALA A 121 -8.38 -6.99 2.10
CA ALA A 121 -7.53 -5.82 2.31
C ALA A 121 -6.39 -6.10 3.33
N CYS A 122 -6.66 -7.02 4.26
CA CYS A 122 -5.79 -7.46 5.34
C CYS A 122 -5.77 -9.00 5.41
N GLY A 123 -5.10 -9.56 6.43
CA GLY A 123 -5.01 -11.02 6.60
C GLY A 123 -3.89 -11.71 5.82
N ASN A 124 -4.03 -13.03 5.72
CA ASN A 124 -3.15 -13.98 5.02
C ASN A 124 -3.68 -14.25 3.60
N THR A 125 -3.97 -13.17 2.89
CA THR A 125 -4.64 -13.18 1.59
C THR A 125 -3.84 -12.37 0.57
N VAL A 126 -4.32 -12.33 -0.68
CA VAL A 126 -3.84 -11.39 -1.70
C VAL A 126 -4.33 -9.99 -1.33
N ARG A 127 -3.37 -9.10 -1.07
CA ARG A 127 -3.63 -7.69 -0.71
C ARG A 127 -4.13 -6.92 -1.93
N ASN A 128 -4.30 -5.61 -1.78
CA ASN A 128 -4.58 -4.76 -2.92
C ASN A 128 -3.57 -4.98 -4.04
N ILE A 129 -4.07 -5.10 -5.27
CA ILE A 129 -3.24 -5.14 -6.48
C ILE A 129 -2.93 -3.70 -6.82
N THR A 130 -1.66 -3.34 -6.76
CA THR A 130 -1.22 -1.97 -6.99
C THR A 130 -0.84 -1.78 -8.46
N ALA A 131 -0.96 -0.56 -8.97
CA ALA A 131 -0.39 -0.20 -10.27
C ALA A 131 0.20 1.20 -10.24
N SER A 132 1.04 1.54 -11.21
CA SER A 132 1.48 2.92 -11.45
C SER A 132 0.26 3.84 -11.54
N GLU A 133 0.25 4.96 -10.82
CA GLU A 133 -0.90 5.86 -10.75
C GLU A 133 -1.23 6.51 -12.11
N LEU A 134 -0.27 6.51 -13.04
CA LEU A 134 -0.42 7.00 -14.41
C LEU A 134 -0.77 5.88 -15.42
N ALA A 135 -0.96 4.62 -15.02
CA ALA A 135 -1.29 3.53 -15.93
C ALA A 135 -2.55 3.84 -16.77
N GLY A 136 -2.42 3.89 -18.09
CA GLY A 136 -3.45 4.30 -19.05
C GLY A 136 -3.27 5.71 -19.61
N VAL A 137 -2.45 6.54 -18.97
CA VAL A 137 -2.17 7.93 -19.37
C VAL A 137 -0.67 8.24 -19.45
N ASP A 138 0.20 7.36 -18.94
CA ASP A 138 1.65 7.48 -19.01
C ASP A 138 2.12 7.63 -20.47
N VAL A 139 3.05 8.55 -20.72
CA VAL A 139 3.62 8.81 -22.06
C VAL A 139 4.58 7.71 -22.52
N ASN A 140 5.12 6.94 -21.58
CA ASN A 140 6.13 5.92 -21.83
C ASN A 140 5.57 4.49 -21.77
N GLU A 141 4.27 4.30 -21.50
CA GLU A 141 3.71 2.95 -21.36
C GLU A 141 3.54 2.24 -22.72
N PRO A 142 3.95 0.96 -22.84
CA PRO A 142 3.69 0.17 -24.04
C PRO A 142 2.18 -0.06 -24.30
N PHE A 143 1.42 -0.29 -23.24
CA PHE A 143 -0.05 -0.42 -23.25
C PHE A 143 -0.60 -0.17 -21.83
N ASP A 144 -1.89 0.12 -21.70
CA ASP A 144 -2.52 0.34 -20.39
C ASP A 144 -2.56 -0.95 -19.57
N VAL A 145 -1.98 -0.93 -18.38
CA VAL A 145 -1.97 -2.08 -17.45
C VAL A 145 -3.18 -2.14 -16.52
N SER A 146 -4.01 -1.10 -16.49
CA SER A 146 -5.24 -1.02 -15.66
C SER A 146 -6.19 -2.21 -15.86
N PRO A 147 -6.47 -2.69 -17.10
CA PRO A 147 -7.33 -3.86 -17.31
C PRO A 147 -6.76 -5.10 -16.63
N TYR A 148 -5.44 -5.31 -16.74
CA TYR A 148 -4.76 -6.49 -16.21
C TYR A 148 -4.70 -6.47 -14.69
N ALA A 149 -4.45 -5.31 -14.09
CA ALA A 149 -4.53 -5.13 -12.64
C ALA A 149 -5.96 -5.38 -12.11
N HIS A 150 -6.98 -4.90 -12.83
CA HIS A 150 -8.38 -5.11 -12.47
C HIS A 150 -8.81 -6.57 -12.64
N GLY A 151 -8.50 -7.20 -13.77
CA GLY A 151 -8.83 -8.59 -14.06
C GLY A 151 -8.17 -9.56 -13.10
N MET A 152 -6.89 -9.35 -12.78
CA MET A 152 -6.20 -10.13 -11.73
C MET A 152 -6.86 -9.95 -10.36
N PHE A 153 -7.34 -8.74 -10.04
CA PHE A 153 -8.05 -8.49 -8.79
C PHE A 153 -9.38 -9.26 -8.75
N GLN A 154 -10.17 -9.16 -9.82
CA GLN A 154 -11.45 -9.86 -9.91
C GLN A 154 -11.27 -11.37 -9.84
N TYR A 155 -10.25 -11.90 -10.51
CA TYR A 155 -9.94 -13.34 -10.52
C TYR A 155 -9.58 -13.89 -9.13
N LEU A 156 -8.75 -13.14 -8.38
CA LEU A 156 -8.23 -13.60 -7.09
C LEU A 156 -9.17 -13.28 -5.92
N LEU A 157 -10.04 -12.28 -6.05
CA LEU A 157 -10.97 -11.89 -4.99
C LEU A 157 -11.95 -13.02 -4.67
N ARG A 158 -11.97 -13.46 -3.41
CA ARG A 158 -12.76 -14.60 -2.91
C ARG A 158 -12.37 -15.95 -3.52
N ASN A 159 -11.28 -16.01 -4.26
CA ASN A 159 -10.78 -17.28 -4.79
C ASN A 159 -10.32 -18.18 -3.63
N PRO A 160 -10.76 -19.44 -3.55
CA PRO A 160 -10.37 -20.41 -2.52
C PRO A 160 -8.88 -20.45 -2.20
N ILE A 161 -8.01 -20.33 -3.22
CA ILE A 161 -6.55 -20.42 -3.08
C ILE A 161 -5.95 -19.21 -2.34
N CYS A 162 -6.71 -18.11 -2.24
CA CYS A 162 -6.26 -16.83 -1.69
C CYS A 162 -6.70 -16.58 -0.25
N GLN A 163 -7.43 -17.52 0.38
CA GLN A 163 -8.12 -17.23 1.64
C GLN A 163 -7.26 -17.38 2.89
N GLU A 164 -6.29 -18.29 2.88
CA GLU A 164 -5.53 -18.66 4.08
C GLU A 164 -4.11 -19.09 3.73
N MET A 165 -3.36 -18.27 2.98
CA MET A 165 -1.96 -18.57 2.66
C MET A 165 -1.05 -18.49 3.90
N GLY A 166 0.21 -18.90 3.79
CA GLY A 166 1.19 -18.75 4.89
C GLY A 166 1.29 -17.32 5.42
N ARG A 167 1.25 -16.33 4.51
CA ARG A 167 1.23 -14.90 4.86
C ARG A 167 0.59 -14.05 3.76
N LYS A 168 0.53 -12.72 3.97
CA LYS A 168 0.10 -11.74 2.97
C LYS A 168 0.88 -11.92 1.65
N PHE A 169 0.17 -11.82 0.54
CA PHE A 169 0.72 -11.84 -0.82
C PHE A 169 0.42 -10.51 -1.51
N LYS A 170 1.39 -9.92 -2.20
CA LYS A 170 1.30 -8.59 -2.80
C LYS A 170 1.66 -8.65 -4.28
N ILE A 171 0.81 -8.05 -5.11
CA ILE A 171 0.98 -7.98 -6.56
C ILE A 171 1.07 -6.51 -6.99
N SER A 172 1.90 -6.20 -8.00
CA SER A 172 2.00 -4.88 -8.62
C SER A 172 2.09 -4.91 -10.14
N PHE A 173 1.58 -3.88 -10.81
CA PHE A 173 1.68 -3.65 -12.26
C PHE A 173 2.30 -2.27 -12.55
N SER A 174 3.52 -2.21 -13.09
CA SER A 174 4.09 -0.95 -13.57
C SER A 174 3.48 -0.55 -14.91
N SER A 175 3.38 0.75 -15.21
CA SER A 175 3.00 1.25 -16.54
C SER A 175 4.14 1.15 -17.56
N SER A 176 5.40 1.25 -17.12
CA SER A 176 6.57 1.33 -18.02
C SER A 176 7.84 0.78 -17.38
N ASP A 177 8.95 0.88 -18.12
CA ASP A 177 10.29 0.49 -17.68
C ASP A 177 10.85 1.36 -16.56
N GLU A 178 10.22 2.49 -16.23
CA GLU A 178 10.54 3.25 -15.02
C GLU A 178 10.17 2.49 -13.74
N ASP A 179 9.33 1.45 -13.84
CA ASP A 179 8.92 0.59 -12.72
C ASP A 179 8.37 1.36 -11.51
N THR A 180 7.51 2.35 -11.74
CA THR A 180 6.96 3.22 -10.68
C THR A 180 6.03 2.47 -9.71
N ALA A 181 5.56 1.27 -10.08
CA ALA A 181 4.84 0.36 -9.18
C ALA A 181 5.76 -0.51 -8.30
N LEU A 182 7.08 -0.40 -8.46
CA LEU A 182 8.13 -1.06 -7.68
C LEU A 182 8.00 -2.59 -7.74
N SER A 183 7.99 -3.17 -8.95
CA SER A 183 7.78 -4.61 -9.17
C SER A 183 8.74 -5.50 -8.36
N TYR A 184 9.95 -5.03 -8.11
CA TYR A 184 11.02 -5.73 -7.40
C TYR A 184 10.82 -5.87 -5.88
N LEU A 185 9.77 -5.29 -5.27
CA LEU A 185 9.48 -5.44 -3.84
C LEU A 185 8.23 -6.28 -3.53
N HIS A 186 7.54 -6.75 -4.57
CA HIS A 186 6.28 -7.47 -4.48
C HIS A 186 6.48 -8.98 -4.55
N ASP A 187 5.52 -9.75 -4.04
CA ASP A 187 5.56 -11.22 -4.18
C ASP A 187 5.46 -11.59 -5.67
N LEU A 188 4.67 -10.84 -6.44
CA LEU A 188 4.72 -10.80 -7.92
C LEU A 188 4.66 -9.36 -8.42
N GLY A 189 5.49 -9.04 -9.42
CA GLY A 189 5.50 -7.74 -10.07
C GLY A 189 5.50 -7.88 -11.59
N PHE A 190 4.72 -7.07 -12.29
CA PHE A 190 4.52 -7.13 -13.74
C PHE A 190 4.95 -5.80 -14.37
N ILE A 191 5.75 -5.87 -15.43
CA ILE A 191 6.17 -4.70 -16.24
C ILE A 191 5.78 -4.98 -17.70
N PRO A 192 4.98 -4.12 -18.35
CA PRO A 192 4.46 -4.37 -19.68
C PRO A 192 5.57 -4.40 -20.72
N LYS A 193 5.47 -5.34 -21.66
CA LYS A 193 6.38 -5.52 -22.79
C LYS A 193 5.58 -5.83 -24.05
N ILE A 194 6.06 -5.36 -25.19
CA ILE A 194 5.58 -5.80 -26.50
C ILE A 194 6.73 -6.56 -27.16
N VAL A 195 6.52 -7.86 -27.43
CA VAL A 195 7.51 -8.72 -28.09
C VAL A 195 6.85 -9.31 -29.32
N ASN A 196 7.44 -9.11 -30.51
CA ASN A 196 6.90 -9.59 -31.79
C ASN A 196 5.43 -9.17 -32.05
N GLY A 197 5.02 -7.99 -31.55
CA GLY A 197 3.64 -7.48 -31.68
C GLY A 197 2.65 -8.03 -30.64
N GLU A 198 3.08 -8.95 -29.78
CA GLU A 198 2.26 -9.53 -28.72
C GLU A 198 2.42 -8.75 -27.40
N ARG A 199 1.30 -8.45 -26.73
CA ARG A 199 1.29 -7.85 -25.39
C ARG A 199 1.62 -8.91 -24.35
N GLY A 200 2.53 -8.58 -23.45
CA GLY A 200 2.87 -9.44 -22.31
C GLY A 200 3.62 -8.65 -21.25
N PHE A 201 4.25 -9.38 -20.33
CA PHE A 201 4.89 -8.78 -19.17
C PHE A 201 6.24 -9.43 -18.87
N LYS A 202 7.23 -8.61 -18.57
CA LYS A 202 8.36 -9.03 -17.73
C LYS A 202 7.82 -9.23 -16.31
N VAL A 203 8.17 -10.35 -15.68
CA VAL A 203 7.63 -10.72 -14.37
C VAL A 203 8.75 -10.90 -13.35
N MET A 204 8.56 -10.30 -12.18
CA MET A 204 9.42 -10.41 -11.01
C MET A 204 8.74 -11.28 -9.94
N LEU A 205 9.50 -12.09 -9.21
CA LEU A 205 9.02 -13.09 -8.26
C LEU A 205 9.73 -12.99 -6.90
N GLY A 206 8.97 -13.02 -5.82
CA GLY A 206 9.51 -13.32 -4.49
C GLY A 206 10.12 -12.14 -3.73
N GLY A 207 9.72 -10.91 -4.05
CA GLY A 207 10.19 -9.72 -3.35
C GLY A 207 9.53 -9.49 -2.00
N GLY A 208 10.15 -8.64 -1.19
CA GLY A 208 9.47 -8.13 -0.01
C GLY A 208 10.37 -7.36 0.93
N LEU A 209 9.81 -6.26 1.44
CA LEU A 209 10.36 -5.54 2.59
C LEU A 209 10.10 -6.29 3.91
N GLY A 210 10.10 -5.56 5.02
CA GLY A 210 10.09 -6.08 6.39
C GLY A 210 11.44 -5.88 7.06
N SER A 211 11.66 -6.55 8.18
CA SER A 211 12.92 -6.43 8.94
C SER A 211 14.15 -6.93 8.18
N GLN A 212 13.95 -7.85 7.23
CA GLN A 212 14.97 -8.39 6.33
C GLN A 212 14.49 -8.21 4.89
N PRO A 213 14.82 -7.09 4.22
CA PRO A 213 14.40 -6.86 2.84
C PRO A 213 15.08 -7.84 1.86
N ILE A 214 14.34 -8.30 0.84
CA ILE A 214 14.84 -9.17 -0.24
C ILE A 214 14.22 -8.65 -1.55
N HIS A 215 15.04 -8.48 -2.59
CA HIS A 215 14.58 -8.12 -3.93
C HIS A 215 13.88 -9.31 -4.59
N ALA A 216 12.86 -9.03 -5.39
CA ALA A 216 12.29 -10.04 -6.27
C ALA A 216 13.31 -10.44 -7.33
N GLU A 217 13.31 -11.72 -7.68
CA GLU A 217 14.13 -12.27 -8.76
C GLU A 217 13.35 -12.22 -10.08
N LEU A 218 14.05 -12.14 -11.22
CA LEU A 218 13.41 -12.25 -12.53
C LEU A 218 12.74 -13.62 -12.69
N LEU A 219 11.42 -13.67 -12.86
CA LEU A 219 10.72 -14.92 -13.20
C LEU A 219 10.87 -15.24 -14.68
N SER A 220 10.52 -14.27 -15.53
CA SER A 220 10.61 -14.36 -16.98
C SER A 220 10.70 -12.96 -17.56
N ASP A 221 11.49 -12.79 -18.63
CA ASP A 221 11.53 -11.55 -19.41
C ASP A 221 10.23 -11.28 -20.15
N PHE A 222 9.45 -12.33 -20.45
CA PHE A 222 8.17 -12.20 -21.12
C PHE A 222 7.22 -13.35 -20.76
N ILE A 223 6.02 -12.99 -20.32
CA ILE A 223 4.87 -13.87 -20.20
C ILE A 223 3.73 -13.22 -21.01
N PRO A 224 3.14 -13.91 -22.00
CA PRO A 224 1.97 -13.42 -22.72
C PRO A 224 0.86 -12.96 -21.77
N ALA A 225 0.13 -11.92 -22.15
CA ALA A 225 -0.87 -11.32 -21.29
C ALA A 225 -1.95 -12.31 -20.82
N ASN A 226 -2.33 -13.28 -21.66
CA ASN A 226 -3.30 -14.32 -21.33
C ASN A 226 -2.73 -15.46 -20.46
N GLN A 227 -1.43 -15.47 -20.14
CA GLN A 227 -0.81 -16.47 -19.28
C GLN A 227 -0.48 -15.95 -17.87
N ILE A 228 -0.68 -14.66 -17.60
CA ILE A 228 -0.34 -14.08 -16.29
C ILE A 228 -1.20 -14.62 -15.16
N VAL A 229 -2.50 -14.87 -15.40
CA VAL A 229 -3.44 -15.43 -14.41
C VAL A 229 -3.10 -16.87 -14.04
N PRO A 230 -2.98 -17.82 -14.99
CA PRO A 230 -2.59 -19.20 -14.63
C PRO A 230 -1.20 -19.26 -14.00
N THR A 231 -0.28 -18.37 -14.39
CA THR A 231 1.03 -18.24 -13.74
C THR A 231 0.89 -17.79 -12.28
N ALA A 232 0.13 -16.72 -12.01
CA ALA A 232 -0.08 -16.21 -10.66
C ALA A 232 -0.79 -17.24 -9.77
N GLU A 233 -1.79 -17.94 -10.29
CA GLU A 233 -2.48 -19.01 -9.58
C GLU A 233 -1.55 -20.17 -9.21
N GLY A 234 -0.73 -20.66 -10.14
CA GLY A 234 0.24 -21.72 -9.85
C GLY A 234 1.19 -21.35 -8.73
N ILE A 235 1.70 -20.11 -8.75
CA ILE A 235 2.59 -19.55 -7.71
C ILE A 235 1.87 -19.45 -6.36
N ILE A 236 0.63 -18.97 -6.36
CA ILE A 236 -0.18 -18.85 -5.13
C ILE A 236 -0.50 -20.23 -4.55
N ARG A 237 -0.83 -21.23 -5.38
CA ARG A 237 -1.07 -22.61 -4.94
C ARG A 237 0.16 -23.22 -4.26
N VAL A 238 1.35 -23.01 -4.82
CA VAL A 238 2.61 -23.44 -4.20
C VAL A 238 2.81 -22.72 -2.86
N PHE A 239 2.63 -21.41 -2.81
CA PHE A 239 2.80 -20.64 -1.57
C PHE A 239 1.78 -21.02 -0.49
N ASP A 240 0.54 -21.30 -0.85
CA ASP A 240 -0.48 -21.78 0.08
C ASP A 240 -0.11 -23.15 0.68
N ARG A 241 0.34 -24.09 -0.15
CA ARG A 241 0.66 -25.47 0.24
C ARG A 241 1.95 -25.59 1.05
N HIS A 242 2.98 -24.87 0.63
CA HIS A 242 4.35 -25.00 1.15
C HIS A 242 4.79 -23.82 2.03
N GLY A 243 4.01 -22.75 2.10
CA GLY A 243 4.33 -21.58 2.92
C GLY A 243 4.40 -21.91 4.41
N GLU A 244 5.40 -21.35 5.09
CA GLU A 244 5.57 -21.47 6.54
C GLU A 244 4.38 -20.84 7.29
N ARG A 245 3.82 -21.56 8.26
CA ARG A 245 2.65 -21.14 9.06
C ARG A 245 2.98 -20.98 10.56
N ASN A 246 4.06 -21.61 11.02
CA ASN A 246 4.51 -21.57 12.42
C ASN A 246 5.27 -20.27 12.71
N LYS A 247 6.33 -20.04 11.94
CA LYS A 247 7.23 -18.91 12.14
C LYS A 247 6.78 -17.74 11.27
N ARG A 248 5.82 -16.95 11.75
CA ARG A 248 5.26 -15.80 11.00
C ARG A 248 6.30 -14.83 10.45
N MET A 249 7.45 -14.66 11.12
CA MET A 249 8.56 -13.83 10.65
C MET A 249 9.28 -14.40 9.41
N LYS A 250 9.13 -15.70 9.16
CA LYS A 250 9.64 -16.43 7.99
C LYS A 250 8.52 -16.88 7.03
N ALA A 251 7.28 -16.45 7.25
CA ALA A 251 6.11 -16.95 6.52
C ALA A 251 5.85 -16.29 5.15
N ARG A 252 6.62 -15.28 4.75
CA ARG A 252 6.49 -14.65 3.42
C ARG A 252 7.11 -15.53 2.34
N MET A 253 6.57 -15.50 1.12
CA MET A 253 7.02 -16.33 0.01
C MET A 253 8.52 -16.19 -0.30
N LYS A 254 9.09 -14.99 -0.14
CA LYS A 254 10.53 -14.76 -0.28
C LYS A 254 11.41 -15.71 0.53
N PHE A 255 10.96 -16.14 1.71
CA PHE A 255 11.70 -17.10 2.53
C PHE A 255 11.51 -18.53 2.05
N LEU A 256 10.30 -18.88 1.60
CA LEU A 256 10.06 -20.17 0.95
C LEU A 256 10.98 -20.35 -0.26
N ILE A 257 11.05 -19.36 -1.16
CA ILE A 257 11.93 -19.38 -2.33
C ILE A 257 13.39 -19.48 -1.91
N LYS A 258 13.81 -18.70 -0.91
CA LYS A 258 15.18 -18.76 -0.37
C LYS A 258 15.53 -20.13 0.21
N ASP A 259 14.58 -20.79 0.87
CA ASP A 259 14.80 -22.06 1.57
C ASP A 259 14.85 -23.25 0.60
N ILE A 260 13.98 -23.30 -0.42
CA ILE A 260 13.92 -24.43 -1.37
C ILE A 260 14.68 -24.18 -2.69
N GLY A 261 15.03 -22.94 -2.99
CA GLY A 261 15.62 -22.52 -4.27
C GLY A 261 14.57 -22.18 -5.32
N LYS A 262 14.91 -21.23 -6.20
CA LYS A 262 14.01 -20.74 -7.26
C LYS A 262 13.65 -21.85 -8.24
N GLU A 263 14.61 -22.65 -8.68
CA GLU A 263 14.40 -23.72 -9.66
C GLU A 263 13.40 -24.76 -9.12
N ALA A 264 13.63 -25.24 -7.90
CA ALA A 264 12.72 -26.20 -7.26
C ALA A 264 11.33 -25.60 -7.00
N PHE A 265 11.25 -24.31 -6.65
CA PHE A 265 9.97 -23.62 -6.54
C PHE A 265 9.22 -23.61 -7.88
N LEU A 266 9.89 -23.29 -8.98
CA LEU A 266 9.27 -23.27 -10.31
C LEU A 266 8.85 -24.67 -10.80
N GLU A 267 9.60 -25.72 -10.45
CA GLU A 267 9.16 -27.09 -10.72
C GLU A 267 7.86 -27.45 -9.99
N LEU A 268 7.67 -26.95 -8.76
CA LEU A 268 6.39 -27.10 -8.04
C LEU A 268 5.28 -26.31 -8.72
N VAL A 269 5.57 -25.09 -9.20
CA VAL A 269 4.60 -24.26 -9.93
C VAL A 269 4.12 -24.98 -11.19
N GLU A 270 5.02 -25.55 -11.99
CA GLU A 270 4.66 -26.30 -13.20
C GLU A 270 3.87 -27.58 -12.88
N LYS A 271 4.08 -28.21 -11.72
CA LYS A 271 3.25 -29.32 -11.24
C LYS A 271 1.84 -28.86 -10.86
N GLU A 272 1.72 -27.75 -10.12
CA GLU A 272 0.42 -27.20 -9.72
C GLU A 272 -0.38 -26.66 -10.91
N LYS A 273 0.28 -26.09 -11.93
CA LYS A 273 -0.37 -25.59 -13.14
C LYS A 273 -1.15 -26.67 -13.90
N LYS A 274 -0.74 -27.94 -13.81
CA LYS A 274 -1.48 -29.08 -14.42
C LYS A 274 -2.86 -29.31 -13.81
N ALA A 275 -3.11 -28.80 -12.60
CA ALA A 275 -4.40 -28.88 -11.93
C ALA A 275 -5.29 -27.65 -12.18
N ILE A 276 -4.78 -26.63 -12.88
CA ILE A 276 -5.57 -25.46 -13.29
C ILE A 276 -6.38 -25.85 -14.53
N ALA A 277 -7.66 -25.49 -14.55
CA ALA A 277 -8.59 -25.92 -15.60
C ALA A 277 -8.32 -25.30 -16.99
N PHE A 278 -7.41 -24.33 -17.07
CA PHE A 278 -7.09 -23.58 -18.27
C PHE A 278 -5.59 -23.29 -18.35
N GLU A 279 -5.05 -23.30 -19.56
CA GLU A 279 -3.66 -22.92 -19.84
C GLU A 279 -3.51 -21.42 -20.10
N THR A 280 -4.59 -20.80 -20.61
CA THR A 280 -4.71 -19.37 -20.86
C THR A 280 -5.99 -18.81 -20.24
N TYR A 281 -5.97 -17.54 -19.89
CA TYR A 281 -7.09 -16.80 -19.35
C TYR A 281 -7.08 -15.39 -19.95
N GLU A 282 -8.07 -15.10 -20.79
CA GLU A 282 -8.20 -13.80 -21.41
C GLU A 282 -8.81 -12.80 -20.41
N ILE A 283 -8.12 -11.70 -20.19
CA ILE A 283 -8.65 -10.57 -19.41
C ILE A 283 -9.40 -9.65 -20.36
N ASP A 284 -10.65 -9.36 -20.02
CA ASP A 284 -11.46 -8.39 -20.77
C ASP A 284 -10.90 -6.98 -20.61
N ILE A 285 -10.50 -6.39 -21.75
CA ILE A 285 -9.94 -5.04 -21.84
C ILE A 285 -10.91 -4.01 -22.43
N THR A 286 -12.10 -4.45 -22.87
CA THR A 286 -13.00 -3.64 -23.71
C THR A 286 -13.41 -2.33 -23.05
N GLY A 287 -13.83 -2.38 -21.78
CA GLY A 287 -14.25 -1.19 -21.01
C GLY A 287 -13.12 -0.21 -20.63
N PHE A 288 -11.86 -0.50 -21.00
CA PHE A 288 -10.71 0.36 -20.74
C PHE A 288 -10.19 1.06 -22.01
N GLU A 289 -10.63 0.63 -23.19
CA GLU A 289 -10.28 1.24 -24.47
C GLU A 289 -11.32 2.30 -24.92
N GLU A 290 -12.25 2.66 -24.03
CA GLU A 290 -13.28 3.66 -24.29
C GLU A 290 -12.70 5.08 -24.43
N ALA A 291 -13.44 5.95 -25.13
CA ALA A 291 -13.09 7.36 -25.23
C ALA A 291 -13.14 8.03 -23.86
N ILE A 292 -12.24 9.00 -23.64
CA ILE A 292 -12.28 9.84 -22.43
C ILE A 292 -13.66 10.52 -22.36
N PRO A 293 -14.42 10.36 -21.26
CA PRO A 293 -15.70 11.03 -21.10
C PRO A 293 -15.54 12.55 -21.14
N GLU A 294 -16.45 13.22 -21.85
CA GLU A 294 -16.55 14.67 -21.82
C GLU A 294 -17.06 15.16 -20.45
N PRO A 295 -16.63 16.35 -19.97
CA PRO A 295 -17.16 16.96 -18.76
C PRO A 295 -18.69 17.03 -18.77
N LEU A 296 -19.33 16.73 -17.63
CA LEU A 296 -20.79 16.79 -17.49
C LEU A 296 -21.31 18.23 -17.54
N LEU A 297 -20.51 19.19 -17.06
CA LEU A 297 -20.85 20.61 -17.03
C LEU A 297 -19.85 21.42 -17.86
N GLU A 298 -20.32 22.54 -18.41
CA GLU A 298 -19.45 23.51 -19.07
C GLU A 298 -18.51 24.13 -18.04
N VAL A 299 -17.21 24.16 -18.36
CA VAL A 299 -16.19 24.68 -17.45
C VAL A 299 -16.22 26.20 -17.44
N PRO A 300 -16.43 26.85 -16.28
CA PRO A 300 -16.41 28.31 -16.20
C PRO A 300 -15.05 28.87 -16.61
N LYS A 301 -15.06 29.93 -17.43
CA LYS A 301 -13.85 30.70 -17.71
C LYS A 301 -13.48 31.53 -16.49
N VAL A 302 -12.25 31.35 -16.01
CA VAL A 302 -11.74 32.06 -14.84
C VAL A 302 -10.48 32.85 -15.17
N THR A 303 -10.24 33.92 -14.41
CA THR A 303 -9.00 34.72 -14.49
C THR A 303 -8.13 34.41 -13.29
N ILE A 304 -6.88 34.01 -13.54
CA ILE A 304 -5.90 33.76 -12.49
C ILE A 304 -5.47 35.09 -11.85
N THR A 305 -5.71 35.23 -10.55
CA THR A 305 -5.37 36.44 -9.78
C THR A 305 -3.88 36.51 -9.43
N ASN A 306 -3.20 35.37 -9.30
CA ASN A 306 -1.75 35.28 -9.08
C ASN A 306 -1.09 34.37 -10.14
N PRO A 307 -0.69 34.94 -11.30
CA PRO A 307 -0.10 34.15 -12.38
C PRO A 307 1.18 33.41 -11.98
N LEU A 308 2.02 34.00 -11.13
CA LEU A 308 3.27 33.38 -10.70
C LEU A 308 3.01 32.10 -9.88
N ALA A 309 2.07 32.15 -8.94
CA ALA A 309 1.70 30.99 -8.14
C ALA A 309 1.09 29.87 -9.00
N TYR A 310 0.24 30.23 -9.97
CA TYR A 310 -0.34 29.28 -10.91
C TYR A 310 0.71 28.60 -11.79
N GLU A 311 1.62 29.36 -12.40
CA GLU A 311 2.67 28.77 -13.25
C GLU A 311 3.64 27.88 -12.44
N THR A 312 3.94 28.27 -11.20
CA THR A 312 4.75 27.44 -10.29
C THR A 312 4.05 26.14 -9.93
N TRP A 313 2.74 26.20 -9.65
CA TRP A 313 1.92 24.99 -9.43
C TRP A 313 1.82 24.13 -10.69
N LYS A 314 1.59 24.74 -11.85
CA LYS A 314 1.52 24.02 -13.13
C LYS A 314 2.83 23.25 -13.39
N ALA A 315 3.97 23.89 -13.19
CA ALA A 315 5.28 23.25 -13.37
C ALA A 315 5.55 22.10 -12.38
N SER A 316 4.95 22.15 -11.18
CA SER A 316 5.21 21.15 -10.13
C SER A 316 4.18 20.01 -10.06
N ASN A 317 2.91 20.27 -10.41
CA ASN A 317 1.80 19.38 -10.09
C ASN A 317 1.06 18.89 -11.34
N VAL A 318 1.27 19.52 -12.50
CA VAL A 318 0.64 19.07 -13.76
C VAL A 318 1.56 18.09 -14.47
N ILE A 319 1.01 16.92 -14.76
CA ILE A 319 1.71 15.80 -15.37
C ILE A 319 1.19 15.63 -16.79
N ARG A 320 2.11 15.52 -17.74
CA ARG A 320 1.77 15.25 -19.14
C ARG A 320 1.21 13.83 -19.27
N GLN A 321 0.16 13.68 -20.06
CA GLN A 321 -0.34 12.38 -20.49
C GLN A 321 -0.18 12.14 -22.00
N LYS A 322 -0.31 10.88 -22.43
CA LYS A 322 -0.20 10.48 -23.84
C LYS A 322 -1.36 10.98 -24.71
N GLN A 323 -2.53 11.22 -24.14
CA GLN A 323 -3.70 11.72 -24.86
C GLN A 323 -3.57 13.22 -25.12
N LYS A 324 -3.67 13.60 -26.39
CA LYS A 324 -3.51 14.99 -26.83
C LYS A 324 -4.58 15.91 -26.23
N GLY A 325 -4.16 17.07 -25.70
CA GLY A 325 -5.05 18.08 -25.12
C GLY A 325 -5.49 17.81 -23.68
N TYR A 326 -5.04 16.69 -23.10
CA TYR A 326 -5.30 16.31 -21.72
C TYR A 326 -4.01 16.30 -20.89
N VAL A 327 -4.18 16.47 -19.58
CA VAL A 327 -3.14 16.41 -18.54
C VAL A 327 -3.69 15.72 -17.30
N ALA A 328 -2.80 15.19 -16.47
CA ALA A 328 -3.13 14.75 -15.12
C ALA A 328 -2.68 15.81 -14.10
N ILE A 329 -3.37 15.87 -12.97
CA ILE A 329 -3.06 16.77 -11.84
C ILE A 329 -2.68 15.91 -10.64
N GLY A 330 -1.44 16.02 -10.18
CA GLY A 330 -0.96 15.45 -8.92
C GLY A 330 -1.24 16.40 -7.76
N ILE A 331 -1.95 15.90 -6.74
CA ILE A 331 -2.24 16.62 -5.50
C ILE A 331 -1.39 16.00 -4.40
N LYS A 332 -0.43 16.77 -3.89
CA LYS A 332 0.35 16.41 -2.70
C LYS A 332 -0.57 16.41 -1.48
N VAL A 333 -0.58 15.32 -0.73
CA VAL A 333 -1.37 15.13 0.49
C VAL A 333 -0.41 14.86 1.63
N LEU A 334 -0.26 15.83 2.53
CA LEU A 334 0.60 15.71 3.70
C LEU A 334 0.23 14.45 4.50
N LEU A 335 1.22 13.57 4.73
CA LEU A 335 1.07 12.27 5.40
C LEU A 335 0.04 11.30 4.79
N GLY A 336 -0.51 11.62 3.62
CA GLY A 336 -1.64 10.91 3.03
C GLY A 336 -2.98 11.15 3.73
N ASP A 337 -3.08 12.13 4.62
CA ASP A 337 -4.30 12.41 5.37
C ASP A 337 -5.11 13.56 4.74
N PHE A 338 -6.39 13.29 4.44
CA PHE A 338 -7.36 14.29 4.00
C PHE A 338 -8.74 14.03 4.64
N TYR A 339 -9.63 15.01 4.60
CA TYR A 339 -10.86 15.00 5.41
C TYR A 339 -12.13 15.01 4.54
N THR A 340 -13.22 14.50 5.11
CA THR A 340 -14.48 14.22 4.40
C THR A 340 -15.15 15.46 3.80
N ASP A 341 -15.01 16.61 4.44
CA ASP A 341 -15.50 17.91 3.96
C ASP A 341 -14.89 18.27 2.60
N LYS A 342 -13.55 18.24 2.50
CA LYS A 342 -12.82 18.53 1.27
C LYS A 342 -12.95 17.41 0.24
N ALA A 343 -12.98 16.15 0.70
CA ALA A 343 -13.13 14.99 -0.16
C ALA A 343 -14.44 14.99 -0.96
N ARG A 344 -15.56 15.43 -0.36
CA ARG A 344 -16.84 15.58 -1.06
C ARG A 344 -16.77 16.61 -2.18
N VAL A 345 -16.21 17.78 -1.88
CA VAL A 345 -16.09 18.85 -2.89
C VAL A 345 -15.14 18.44 -4.01
N LEU A 346 -14.05 17.73 -3.68
CA LEU A 346 -13.16 17.14 -4.67
C LEU A 346 -13.87 16.12 -5.57
N ALA A 347 -14.70 15.25 -5.00
CA ALA A 347 -15.51 14.29 -5.75
C ALA A 347 -16.46 15.02 -6.72
N ASP A 348 -17.16 16.05 -6.27
CA ASP A 348 -18.06 16.83 -7.12
C ASP A 348 -17.31 17.57 -8.24
N LEU A 349 -16.11 18.11 -7.97
CA LEU A 349 -15.25 18.73 -8.97
C LEU A 349 -14.86 17.73 -10.07
N ILE A 350 -14.40 16.54 -9.68
CA ILE A 350 -13.93 15.50 -10.62
C ILE A 350 -15.09 14.93 -11.43
N LYS A 351 -16.24 14.67 -10.79
CA LYS A 351 -17.45 14.19 -11.44
C LYS A 351 -17.92 15.11 -12.55
N ASN A 352 -17.98 16.41 -12.25
CA ASN A 352 -18.62 17.38 -13.13
C ASN A 352 -17.69 17.90 -14.23
N TYR A 353 -16.38 17.97 -13.96
CA TYR A 353 -15.43 18.69 -14.81
C TYR A 353 -14.24 17.86 -15.32
N ALA A 354 -14.13 16.58 -14.93
CA ALA A 354 -13.12 15.63 -15.41
C ALA A 354 -13.78 14.29 -15.82
N ALA A 355 -13.00 13.21 -15.88
CA ALA A 355 -13.45 11.87 -16.30
C ALA A 355 -14.10 11.03 -15.18
N ASN A 356 -14.64 11.66 -14.12
CA ASN A 356 -15.23 10.99 -12.95
C ASN A 356 -14.34 9.92 -12.28
N GLU A 357 -13.02 10.14 -12.27
CA GLU A 357 -12.07 9.16 -11.76
C GLU A 357 -10.84 9.84 -11.14
N LEU A 358 -10.37 9.29 -10.02
CA LEU A 358 -9.06 9.59 -9.45
C LEU A 358 -8.25 8.31 -9.20
N ARG A 359 -6.95 8.51 -8.98
CA ARG A 359 -5.99 7.49 -8.56
C ARG A 359 -5.32 7.87 -7.25
N PHE A 360 -5.17 6.93 -6.34
CA PHE A 360 -4.23 7.07 -5.23
C PHE A 360 -2.85 6.56 -5.61
N SER A 361 -1.78 7.21 -5.14
CA SER A 361 -0.40 6.83 -5.46
C SER A 361 0.27 6.01 -4.35
N LEU A 362 1.40 5.37 -4.67
CA LEU A 362 2.22 4.64 -3.68
C LEU A 362 2.90 5.59 -2.68
N ARG A 363 2.97 6.89 -3.00
CA ARG A 363 3.48 7.97 -2.14
C ARG A 363 2.37 8.67 -1.33
N GLN A 364 1.19 8.05 -1.28
CA GLN A 364 0.04 8.50 -0.48
C GLN A 364 -0.63 9.79 -1.00
N ASN A 365 -0.51 10.05 -2.30
CA ASN A 365 -1.08 11.23 -2.94
C ASN A 365 -2.29 10.91 -3.82
N ILE A 366 -2.92 11.95 -4.36
CA ILE A 366 -4.06 11.86 -5.28
C ILE A 366 -3.64 12.29 -6.68
N VAL A 367 -4.13 11.62 -7.71
CA VAL A 367 -4.00 12.03 -9.10
C VAL A 367 -5.39 12.11 -9.75
N ILE A 368 -5.71 13.27 -10.30
CA ILE A 368 -6.86 13.46 -11.19
C ILE A 368 -6.35 13.28 -12.61
N ARG A 369 -6.94 12.36 -13.37
CA ARG A 369 -6.52 12.06 -14.74
C ARG A 369 -7.49 12.66 -15.74
N ASN A 370 -7.05 12.80 -16.99
CA ASN A 370 -7.92 13.21 -18.10
C ASN A 370 -8.58 14.57 -17.87
N VAL A 371 -7.81 15.54 -17.38
CA VAL A 371 -8.24 16.95 -17.30
C VAL A 371 -7.84 17.65 -18.60
N LYS A 372 -8.76 18.36 -19.26
CA LYS A 372 -8.40 19.15 -20.44
C LYS A 372 -7.44 20.27 -20.04
N GLU A 373 -6.38 20.47 -20.82
CA GLU A 373 -5.34 21.45 -20.47
C GLU A 373 -5.89 22.89 -20.36
N GLU A 374 -6.86 23.24 -21.21
CA GLU A 374 -7.54 24.55 -21.19
C GLU A 374 -8.32 24.81 -19.90
N ASN A 375 -8.69 23.76 -19.16
CA ASN A 375 -9.44 23.84 -17.90
C ASN A 375 -8.55 23.96 -16.66
N LEU A 376 -7.22 23.88 -16.81
CA LEU A 376 -6.28 23.99 -15.69
C LEU A 376 -6.47 25.24 -14.82
N PRO A 377 -6.75 26.44 -15.37
CA PRO A 377 -7.00 27.62 -14.54
C PRO A 377 -8.19 27.45 -13.59
N PHE A 378 -9.27 26.81 -14.06
CA PHE A 378 -10.45 26.51 -13.27
C PHE A 378 -10.13 25.48 -12.18
N PHE A 379 -9.49 24.36 -12.54
CA PHE A 379 -9.08 23.34 -11.58
C PHE A 379 -8.17 23.90 -10.48
N TYR A 380 -7.20 24.74 -10.85
CA TYR A 380 -6.32 25.39 -9.87
C TYR A 380 -7.11 26.22 -8.86
N GLN A 381 -8.08 27.02 -9.31
CA GLN A 381 -8.89 27.85 -8.40
C GLN A 381 -9.78 27.01 -7.48
N GLU A 382 -10.43 25.96 -7.99
CA GLU A 382 -11.28 25.11 -7.16
C GLU A 382 -10.43 24.29 -6.17
N LEU A 383 -9.29 23.75 -6.59
CA LEU A 383 -8.36 23.05 -5.70
C LEU A 383 -7.75 24.00 -4.65
N ALA A 384 -7.51 25.27 -5.00
CA ALA A 384 -7.00 26.26 -4.06
C ALA A 384 -7.99 26.52 -2.90
N LYS A 385 -9.30 26.48 -3.16
CA LYS A 385 -10.33 26.58 -2.10
C LYS A 385 -10.32 25.39 -1.15
N LEU A 386 -9.70 24.27 -1.55
CA LEU A 386 -9.57 23.05 -0.76
C LEU A 386 -8.20 22.93 -0.08
N ASP A 387 -7.30 23.90 -0.25
CA ASP A 387 -5.88 23.82 0.12
C ASP A 387 -5.15 22.65 -0.57
N MET A 388 -5.57 22.28 -1.78
CA MET A 388 -5.05 21.15 -2.57
C MET A 388 -4.14 21.58 -3.72
N VAL A 389 -3.46 22.72 -3.57
CA VAL A 389 -2.50 23.28 -4.55
C VAL A 389 -1.08 23.37 -3.99
N ALA A 390 -0.80 22.63 -2.91
CA ALA A 390 0.55 22.50 -2.37
C ALA A 390 1.51 21.99 -3.46
N LEU A 391 2.67 22.64 -3.56
CA LEU A 391 3.71 22.29 -4.51
C LEU A 391 4.39 20.98 -4.10
N GLY A 392 5.10 20.37 -5.05
CA GLY A 392 6.00 19.27 -4.80
C GLY A 392 5.37 17.90 -4.84
N TYR A 393 4.34 17.66 -5.64
CA TYR A 393 3.88 16.29 -5.91
C TYR A 393 5.06 15.41 -6.34
N ASN A 394 5.32 14.32 -5.61
CA ASN A 394 6.46 13.42 -5.80
C ASN A 394 7.86 14.08 -5.65
N SER A 395 7.99 15.24 -5.00
CA SER A 395 9.29 15.87 -4.75
C SER A 395 9.99 15.37 -3.49
N THR A 396 11.19 15.87 -3.18
CA THR A 396 11.90 15.60 -1.91
C THR A 396 11.11 16.06 -0.70
N ALA A 397 10.31 17.12 -0.85
CA ALA A 397 9.45 17.65 0.19
C ALA A 397 8.16 16.84 0.39
N ASP A 398 7.89 15.82 -0.43
CA ASP A 398 6.69 14.97 -0.35
C ASP A 398 7.02 13.67 0.40
N ILE A 399 7.09 13.77 1.72
CA ILE A 399 7.63 12.70 2.58
C ILE A 399 6.56 11.64 2.83
N THR A 400 6.86 10.40 2.46
CA THR A 400 5.96 9.26 2.73
C THR A 400 6.22 8.72 4.14
N ALA A 401 5.17 8.58 4.95
CA ALA A 401 5.25 8.06 6.31
C ALA A 401 4.16 7.03 6.61
N CYS A 402 4.51 5.98 7.36
CA CYS A 402 3.47 5.10 7.90
C CYS A 402 2.80 5.73 9.14
N PRO A 403 1.64 5.22 9.61
CA PRO A 403 0.94 5.76 10.78
C PRO A 403 1.69 5.73 12.12
N GLY A 404 2.89 5.13 12.19
CA GLY A 404 3.75 5.16 13.38
C GLY A 404 3.06 4.80 14.69
N THR A 405 3.46 5.48 15.76
CA THR A 405 2.89 5.33 17.11
C THR A 405 1.48 5.93 17.23
N ASP A 406 1.00 6.72 16.26
CA ASP A 406 -0.33 7.35 16.31
C ASP A 406 -1.45 6.31 16.42
N THR A 407 -1.39 5.24 15.62
CA THR A 407 -2.41 4.19 15.62
C THR A 407 -1.86 2.76 15.55
N CYS A 408 -0.58 2.55 15.23
CA CYS A 408 -0.04 1.20 15.05
C CYS A 408 0.45 0.58 16.37
N ASN A 409 -0.02 -0.64 16.65
CA ASN A 409 0.47 -1.47 17.75
C ASN A 409 1.98 -1.78 17.69
N LEU A 410 2.57 -1.77 16.50
CA LEU A 410 4.00 -2.04 16.30
C LEU A 410 4.86 -0.78 16.21
N GLY A 411 4.26 0.41 16.26
CA GLY A 411 5.00 1.67 16.21
C GLY A 411 5.98 1.74 17.38
N ILE A 412 7.26 1.97 17.08
CA ILE A 412 8.31 2.18 18.09
C ILE A 412 8.49 3.67 18.33
N ALA A 413 8.55 4.48 17.28
CA ALA A 413 8.60 5.93 17.35
C ALA A 413 7.63 6.57 16.34
N SER A 414 7.29 7.84 16.55
CA SER A 414 6.42 8.61 15.69
C SER A 414 7.07 8.82 14.33
N SER A 415 6.43 8.30 13.27
CA SER A 415 6.88 8.51 11.89
C SER A 415 6.20 9.68 11.20
N THR A 416 4.94 9.94 11.55
CA THR A 416 4.16 11.09 11.08
C THR A 416 4.70 12.39 11.68
N GLY A 417 4.92 12.42 13.00
CA GLY A 417 5.43 13.60 13.68
C GLY A 417 6.82 14.03 13.21
N ILE A 418 7.75 13.10 12.99
CA ILE A 418 9.05 13.45 12.40
C ILE A 418 8.93 13.86 10.92
N ALA A 419 8.03 13.24 10.14
CA ALA A 419 7.86 13.61 8.73
C ALA A 419 7.43 15.07 8.58
N GLU A 420 6.47 15.53 9.39
CA GLU A 420 6.05 16.94 9.38
C GLU A 420 7.20 17.91 9.68
N GLU A 421 8.06 17.56 10.65
CA GLU A 421 9.20 18.41 11.01
C GLU A 421 10.28 18.43 9.93
N LEU A 422 10.51 17.31 9.25
CA LEU A 422 11.43 17.25 8.12
C LEU A 422 10.89 18.04 6.91
N GLU A 423 9.59 17.98 6.64
CA GLU A 423 8.98 18.84 5.61
C GLU A 423 9.12 20.32 5.95
N LYS A 424 8.89 20.73 7.21
CA LYS A 424 9.12 22.12 7.66
C LYS A 424 10.57 22.57 7.42
N VAL A 425 11.55 21.72 7.70
CA VAL A 425 12.97 22.02 7.41
C VAL A 425 13.18 22.21 5.92
N ILE A 426 12.67 21.30 5.07
CA ILE A 426 12.83 21.42 3.62
C ILE A 426 12.17 22.70 3.10
N GLU A 427 10.97 23.01 3.61
CA GLU A 427 10.22 24.17 3.16
C GLU A 427 10.87 25.51 3.52
N ALA A 428 11.49 25.58 4.70
CA ALA A 428 12.11 26.79 5.22
C ALA A 428 13.55 26.99 4.74
N GLU A 429 14.32 25.91 4.63
CA GLU A 429 15.78 26.00 4.46
C GLU A 429 16.27 25.50 3.08
N TYR A 430 15.47 24.67 2.40
CA TYR A 430 15.87 23.95 1.18
C TYR A 430 14.86 24.13 0.03
N PRO A 431 14.50 25.37 -0.35
CA PRO A 431 13.47 25.62 -1.36
C PRO A 431 13.77 25.01 -2.74
N GLN A 432 15.04 24.78 -3.07
CA GLN A 432 15.47 24.10 -4.30
C GLN A 432 14.95 22.66 -4.41
N TYR A 433 14.68 22.02 -3.27
CA TYR A 433 14.19 20.64 -3.21
C TYR A 433 12.65 20.53 -3.26
N LYS A 434 11.91 21.65 -3.27
CA LYS A 434 10.44 21.66 -3.29
C LYS A 434 9.84 21.02 -4.55
N ASN A 435 10.52 21.14 -5.69
CA ASN A 435 10.08 20.59 -6.98
C ASN A 435 11.09 19.58 -7.55
N HIS A 436 12.03 19.11 -6.73
CA HIS A 436 13.05 18.15 -7.12
C HIS A 436 12.60 16.74 -6.73
N SER A 437 12.48 15.81 -7.68
CA SER A 437 11.94 14.46 -7.43
C SER A 437 12.99 13.38 -7.14
N GLU A 438 14.27 13.72 -7.25
CA GLU A 438 15.34 12.71 -7.24
C GLU A 438 15.63 12.13 -5.85
N ILE A 439 15.50 12.94 -4.80
CA ILE A 439 15.80 12.53 -3.41
C ILE A 439 14.50 12.20 -2.72
N GLU A 440 14.07 10.95 -2.85
CA GLU A 440 12.89 10.44 -2.14
C GLU A 440 13.21 10.25 -0.64
N ILE A 441 12.35 10.77 0.24
CA ILE A 441 12.45 10.59 1.69
C ILE A 441 11.28 9.76 2.19
N LYS A 442 11.58 8.67 2.91
CA LYS A 442 10.56 7.77 3.46
C LYS A 442 10.80 7.38 4.89
N ILE A 443 9.72 7.29 5.65
CA ILE A 443 9.77 7.07 7.09
C ILE A 443 8.88 5.91 7.50
N SER A 444 9.33 5.10 8.44
CA SER A 444 8.44 4.16 9.14
C SER A 444 8.73 4.10 10.62
N GLY A 445 7.70 4.07 11.45
CA GLY A 445 7.85 4.02 12.91
C GLY A 445 8.44 2.71 13.46
N CYS A 446 8.71 1.70 12.61
CA CYS A 446 9.39 0.45 12.99
C CYS A 446 10.05 -0.23 11.78
N MET A 447 10.76 -1.34 12.03
CA MET A 447 11.49 -2.14 11.02
C MET A 447 10.63 -2.83 9.96
N ASN A 448 9.29 -2.79 10.05
CA ASN A 448 8.42 -3.46 9.07
C ASN A 448 8.35 -2.73 7.72
N ALA A 449 8.87 -1.50 7.64
CA ALA A 449 8.97 -0.70 6.42
C ALA A 449 7.63 -0.50 5.69
N CYS A 450 6.55 -0.23 6.42
CA CYS A 450 5.24 0.09 5.83
C CYS A 450 5.27 1.37 4.99
N GLY A 451 6.09 2.35 5.40
CA GLY A 451 6.40 3.55 4.63
C GLY A 451 7.56 3.38 3.66
N GLN A 452 8.11 2.16 3.50
CA GLN A 452 9.14 1.83 2.49
C GLN A 452 10.51 2.52 2.67
N HIS A 453 10.90 2.91 3.89
CA HIS A 453 12.20 3.57 4.19
C HIS A 453 13.47 2.84 3.71
N ASN A 454 13.41 1.53 3.45
CA ASN A 454 14.55 0.78 2.92
C ASN A 454 14.80 1.04 1.43
N MET A 455 13.87 1.69 0.71
CA MET A 455 13.89 1.85 -0.74
C MET A 455 14.04 3.30 -1.20
N SER A 456 14.32 4.21 -0.27
CA SER A 456 14.40 5.65 -0.54
C SER A 456 15.84 6.15 -0.46
N ALA A 457 16.10 7.28 -1.12
CA ALA A 457 17.41 7.93 -1.09
C ALA A 457 17.81 8.25 0.35
N ILE A 458 16.86 8.78 1.12
CA ILE A 458 16.99 9.01 2.56
C ILE A 458 15.84 8.28 3.26
N GLY A 459 16.18 7.38 4.18
CA GLY A 459 15.24 6.57 4.94
C GLY A 459 15.35 6.82 6.44
N PHE A 460 14.21 6.88 7.13
CA PHE A 460 14.17 6.92 8.59
C PHE A 460 13.34 5.77 9.15
N GLN A 461 13.93 5.00 10.06
CA GLN A 461 13.25 3.90 10.75
C GLN A 461 13.17 4.19 12.25
N GLY A 462 11.95 4.23 12.79
CA GLY A 462 11.68 4.39 14.22
C GLY A 462 12.30 3.27 15.05
N MET A 463 13.00 3.68 16.10
CA MET A 463 13.80 2.87 17.02
C MET A 463 13.71 3.46 18.43
N SER A 464 14.38 2.83 19.40
CA SER A 464 14.57 3.38 20.74
C SER A 464 16.04 3.30 21.15
N ILE A 465 16.47 4.19 22.04
CA ILE A 465 17.81 4.20 22.65
C ILE A 465 17.66 4.20 24.17
N ASN A 466 18.47 3.38 24.84
CA ASN A 466 18.57 3.42 26.31
C ASN A 466 19.57 4.51 26.71
N ALA A 467 19.17 5.38 27.63
CA ALA A 467 20.00 6.45 28.19
C ALA A 467 19.93 6.36 29.73
N GLY A 468 20.80 5.53 30.30
CA GLY A 468 20.77 5.21 31.73
C GLY A 468 19.49 4.45 32.11
N LYS A 469 18.67 5.04 32.98
CA LYS A 469 17.39 4.47 33.44
C LYS A 469 16.20 4.85 32.55
N LEU A 470 16.38 5.79 31.62
CA LEU A 470 15.34 6.27 30.72
C LEU A 470 15.51 5.68 29.33
N VAL A 471 14.43 5.70 28.55
CA VAL A 471 14.42 5.29 27.14
C VAL A 471 13.98 6.49 26.33
N ALA A 472 14.73 6.81 25.27
CA ALA A 472 14.41 7.87 24.33
C ALA A 472 13.95 7.28 22.97
N PRO A 473 13.02 7.93 22.27
CA PRO A 473 12.70 7.63 20.88
C PRO A 473 13.92 7.93 19.99
N ALA A 474 14.12 7.12 18.97
CA ALA A 474 15.28 7.19 18.09
C ALA A 474 14.91 6.93 16.64
N LEU A 475 15.80 7.32 15.74
CA LEU A 475 15.74 7.05 14.32
C LEU A 475 17.00 6.29 13.93
N GLN A 476 16.84 5.17 13.22
CA GLN A 476 17.88 4.64 12.37
C GLN A 476 17.80 5.41 11.04
N VAL A 477 18.87 6.10 10.69
CA VAL A 477 19.08 6.74 9.39
C VAL A 477 19.54 5.67 8.40
N LEU A 478 18.93 5.64 7.22
CA LEU A 478 19.30 4.80 6.10
C LEU A 478 19.56 5.68 4.88
N LEU A 479 20.55 5.33 4.06
CA LEU A 479 20.90 6.11 2.87
C LEU A 479 21.20 5.22 1.66
N GLY A 480 20.97 5.76 0.47
CA GLY A 480 21.37 5.14 -0.79
C GLY A 480 20.42 4.06 -1.30
N GLY A 481 19.14 4.11 -0.93
CA GLY A 481 18.10 3.30 -1.57
C GLY A 481 17.53 4.01 -2.80
N GLY A 482 16.89 3.27 -3.70
CA GLY A 482 16.20 3.88 -4.84
C GLY A 482 15.62 2.89 -5.83
N ASN A 483 14.78 3.39 -6.72
CA ASN A 483 14.27 2.68 -7.88
C ASN A 483 15.25 2.86 -9.05
N LEU A 484 15.66 1.76 -9.68
CA LEU A 484 16.57 1.75 -10.84
C LEU A 484 15.84 1.39 -12.14
N GLY A 485 14.53 1.16 -12.07
CA GLY A 485 13.70 0.81 -13.21
C GLY A 485 13.80 -0.66 -13.64
N ASN A 486 12.83 -1.06 -14.45
CA ASN A 486 12.76 -2.34 -15.14
C ASN A 486 12.98 -3.56 -14.23
N GLY A 487 12.40 -3.54 -13.02
CA GLY A 487 12.52 -4.63 -12.04
C GLY A 487 13.79 -4.57 -11.19
N ASN A 488 14.53 -3.46 -11.21
CA ASN A 488 15.72 -3.27 -10.40
C ASN A 488 15.51 -2.14 -9.38
N GLY A 489 16.06 -2.34 -8.19
CA GLY A 489 16.11 -1.31 -7.16
C GLY A 489 17.30 -1.56 -6.25
N ARG A 490 17.57 -0.60 -5.38
CA ARG A 490 18.64 -0.67 -4.38
C ARG A 490 18.05 -0.48 -2.98
N PHE A 491 18.40 -1.36 -2.05
CA PHE A 491 18.11 -1.12 -0.64
C PHE A 491 19.12 -0.14 -0.03
N ALA A 492 18.63 0.76 0.80
CA ALA A 492 19.43 1.70 1.57
C ALA A 492 20.25 0.98 2.66
N ASP A 493 21.47 1.46 2.90
CA ASP A 493 22.33 0.97 3.99
C ASP A 493 21.89 1.58 5.32
N LYS A 494 22.04 0.83 6.41
CA LYS A 494 21.75 1.31 7.77
C LYS A 494 22.94 2.07 8.33
N VAL A 495 23.00 3.37 8.06
CA VAL A 495 24.14 4.23 8.42
C VAL A 495 24.30 4.38 9.93
N ILE A 496 23.36 5.02 10.62
CA ILE A 496 23.53 5.33 12.04
C ILE A 496 22.20 5.46 12.79
N LYS A 497 22.23 5.19 14.10
CA LYS A 497 21.08 5.40 14.99
C LYS A 497 21.29 6.65 15.85
N ILE A 498 20.32 7.55 15.85
CA ILE A 498 20.35 8.84 16.56
C ILE A 498 19.06 9.05 17.37
N PRO A 499 19.08 9.87 18.44
CA PRO A 499 17.87 10.37 19.09
C PRO A 499 16.92 11.03 18.08
N SER A 500 15.61 10.80 18.24
CA SER A 500 14.61 11.22 17.24
C SER A 500 14.57 12.73 17.02
N ARG A 501 14.82 13.52 18.07
CA ARG A 501 14.89 14.99 18.00
C ARG A 501 16.02 15.52 17.13
N ARG A 502 17.00 14.67 16.78
CA ARG A 502 18.13 15.02 15.90
C ARG A 502 17.89 14.66 14.44
N GLY A 503 16.72 14.11 14.10
CA GLY A 503 16.33 13.85 12.72
C GLY A 503 16.45 15.06 11.79
N PRO A 504 15.91 16.25 12.17
CA PRO A 504 16.06 17.48 11.39
C PRO A 504 17.53 17.84 11.12
N GLU A 505 18.38 17.72 12.14
CA GLU A 505 19.80 18.02 11.99
C GLU A 505 20.52 17.00 11.11
N ALA A 506 20.17 15.71 11.22
CA ALA A 506 20.71 14.70 10.32
C ALA A 506 20.35 14.98 8.86
N LEU A 507 19.11 15.42 8.59
CA LEU A 507 18.70 15.84 7.25
C LEU A 507 19.56 17.01 6.75
N ARG A 508 19.80 18.03 7.58
CA ARG A 508 20.66 19.16 7.22
C ARG A 508 22.08 18.72 6.89
N TYR A 509 22.67 17.86 7.72
CA TYR A 509 24.01 17.32 7.47
C TYR A 509 24.09 16.61 6.12
N ILE A 510 23.10 15.78 5.79
CA ILE A 510 23.06 15.02 4.54
C ILE A 510 22.89 15.95 3.33
N LEU A 511 21.91 16.87 3.37
CA LEU A 511 21.62 17.76 2.25
C LEU A 511 22.73 18.80 2.04
N ASN A 512 23.27 19.39 3.10
CA ASN A 512 24.37 20.36 2.99
C ASN A 512 25.63 19.70 2.42
N ASP A 513 25.94 18.47 2.85
CA ASP A 513 27.07 17.72 2.31
C ASP A 513 26.88 17.40 0.83
N PHE A 514 25.67 16.99 0.42
CA PHE A 514 25.36 16.75 -0.99
C PHE A 514 25.37 18.04 -1.83
N ASP A 515 24.77 19.13 -1.36
CA ASP A 515 24.81 20.43 -2.05
C ASP A 515 26.25 20.92 -2.26
N SER A 516 27.12 20.70 -1.27
CA SER A 516 28.51 21.17 -1.30
C SER A 516 29.43 20.30 -2.17
N ASN A 517 29.15 19.00 -2.25
CA ASN A 517 30.10 18.01 -2.80
C ASN A 517 29.54 17.16 -3.95
N GLY A 518 28.22 17.21 -4.21
CA GLY A 518 27.53 16.38 -5.19
C GLY A 518 27.86 16.71 -6.65
N ASN A 519 28.33 17.94 -6.92
CA ASN A 519 28.81 18.38 -8.24
C ASN A 519 27.82 18.10 -9.40
N GLY A 520 26.51 18.20 -9.13
CA GLY A 520 25.45 17.95 -10.12
C GLY A 520 25.24 16.48 -10.50
N THR A 521 25.87 15.53 -9.77
CA THR A 521 25.53 14.11 -9.86
C THR A 521 24.22 13.82 -9.12
N SER A 522 23.59 12.68 -9.42
CA SER A 522 22.45 12.23 -8.63
C SER A 522 22.87 11.88 -7.20
N PHE A 523 22.00 12.08 -6.22
CA PHE A 523 22.24 11.73 -4.82
C PHE A 523 22.61 10.24 -4.67
N LEU A 524 21.97 9.37 -5.44
CA LEU A 524 22.26 7.94 -5.39
C LEU A 524 23.70 7.66 -5.85
N LYS A 525 24.14 8.26 -6.96
CA LYS A 525 25.51 8.11 -7.46
C LYS A 525 26.51 8.72 -6.50
N TYR A 526 26.22 9.90 -5.97
CA TYR A 526 27.02 10.54 -4.94
C TYR A 526 27.21 9.65 -3.72
N TYR A 527 26.11 9.04 -3.24
CA TYR A 527 26.16 8.09 -2.14
C TYR A 527 26.99 6.85 -2.47
N GLU A 528 26.88 6.29 -3.68
CA GLU A 528 27.68 5.14 -4.11
C GLU A 528 29.18 5.44 -4.15
N GLU A 529 29.58 6.66 -4.52
CA GLU A 529 30.97 7.09 -4.52
C GLU A 529 31.54 7.29 -3.10
N LYS A 530 30.74 7.83 -2.18
CA LYS A 530 31.17 8.11 -0.80
C LYS A 530 31.06 6.90 0.13
N GLY A 531 29.98 6.14 0.02
CA GLY A 531 29.65 4.96 0.81
C GLY A 531 29.18 5.23 2.25
N GLU A 532 28.64 4.19 2.87
CA GLU A 532 28.05 4.20 4.22
C GLU A 532 28.99 4.81 5.29
N LYS A 533 30.27 4.42 5.28
CA LYS A 533 31.25 4.84 6.30
C LYS A 533 31.48 6.35 6.31
N TYR A 534 31.45 6.99 5.15
CA TYR A 534 31.59 8.44 5.04
C TYR A 534 30.45 9.13 5.78
N PHE A 535 29.21 8.76 5.45
CA PHE A 535 28.03 9.33 6.11
C PHE A 535 27.92 8.95 7.59
N TYR A 536 28.41 7.76 7.97
CA TYR A 536 28.49 7.38 9.39
C TYR A 536 29.34 8.38 10.16
N GLU A 537 30.54 8.73 9.69
CA GLU A 537 31.44 9.64 10.41
C GLU A 537 30.89 11.07 10.49
N ILE A 538 30.24 11.59 9.44
CA ILE A 538 29.65 12.94 9.50
C ILE A 538 28.45 13.01 10.47
N LEU A 539 27.66 11.93 10.58
CA LEU A 539 26.48 11.88 11.44
C LEU A 539 26.77 11.42 12.87
N LYS A 540 27.95 10.82 13.12
CA LYS A 540 28.38 10.30 14.42
C LYS A 540 28.23 11.26 15.60
N PRO A 541 28.50 12.59 15.46
CA PRO A 541 28.24 13.53 16.55
C PRO A 541 26.78 13.54 17.03
N LEU A 542 25.83 13.30 16.12
CA LEU A 542 24.39 13.26 16.43
C LEU A 542 23.98 11.98 17.17
N ALA A 543 24.83 10.96 17.29
CA ALA A 543 24.53 9.75 18.04
C ALA A 543 24.87 9.87 19.55
N ASN A 544 25.48 10.97 20.00
CA ASN A 544 25.92 11.11 21.38
C ASN A 544 24.75 11.16 22.38
N ILE A 545 24.71 10.27 23.37
CA ILE A 545 23.63 10.19 24.36
C ILE A 545 23.96 10.86 25.71
N THR A 546 25.16 11.42 25.87
CA THR A 546 25.58 12.03 27.15
C THR A 546 25.03 13.44 27.35
N ASN A 547 24.50 14.07 26.29
CA ASN A 547 23.98 15.43 26.27
C ASN A 547 22.49 15.50 25.92
N LEU A 548 21.72 14.46 26.27
CA LEU A 548 20.26 14.47 26.07
C LEU A 548 19.59 15.47 27.02
N THR A 549 18.57 16.13 26.50
CA THR A 549 17.70 17.08 27.20
C THR A 549 16.34 16.44 27.49
N GLU A 550 15.48 17.09 28.27
CA GLU A 550 14.12 16.59 28.55
C GLU A 550 13.31 16.36 27.26
N ALA A 551 13.47 17.23 26.26
CA ALA A 551 12.79 17.11 24.96
C ALA A 551 13.17 15.85 24.17
N ASP A 552 14.39 15.32 24.38
CA ASP A 552 14.84 14.07 23.75
C ASP A 552 14.09 12.84 24.28
N PHE A 553 13.42 12.95 25.43
CA PHE A 553 12.60 11.90 26.00
C PHE A 553 11.12 12.04 25.63
N VAL A 554 10.76 12.96 24.74
CA VAL A 554 9.38 13.12 24.24
C VAL A 554 9.36 12.86 22.75
N ASP A 555 8.53 11.92 22.31
CA ASP A 555 8.37 11.59 20.89
C ASP A 555 7.67 12.71 20.12
N TRP A 556 7.89 12.79 18.81
CA TRP A 556 7.28 13.84 17.99
C TRP A 556 5.76 13.75 18.02
N GLY A 557 5.09 14.91 18.12
CA GLY A 557 3.63 15.02 18.22
C GLY A 557 3.02 14.63 19.57
N ASN A 558 3.84 14.31 20.59
CA ASN A 558 3.37 13.95 21.93
C ASN A 558 3.77 15.01 22.98
N ALA A 559 3.00 15.08 24.07
CA ALA A 559 3.29 15.96 25.21
C ALA A 559 3.93 15.20 26.38
N ASP A 560 3.68 13.90 26.48
CA ASP A 560 4.15 13.05 27.57
C ASP A 560 5.52 12.43 27.28
N ASN A 561 6.21 12.06 28.36
CA ASN A 561 7.46 11.30 28.27
C ASN A 561 7.24 9.98 27.51
N TYR A 562 8.19 9.68 26.64
CA TYR A 562 8.21 8.50 25.80
C TYR A 562 8.27 7.24 26.67
N VAL A 563 7.28 6.39 26.47
CA VAL A 563 7.26 5.03 26.97
C VAL A 563 7.23 4.10 25.78
N LYS A 564 8.21 3.20 25.71
CA LYS A 564 8.24 2.16 24.69
C LYS A 564 7.10 1.17 24.94
N ALA A 565 5.97 1.40 24.30
CA ALA A 565 4.83 0.47 24.27
C ALA A 565 4.70 -0.10 22.85
N VAL A 566 5.35 -1.26 22.64
CA VAL A 566 5.20 -2.07 21.43
C VAL A 566 4.24 -3.20 21.77
N GLY A 567 3.03 -3.11 21.23
CA GLY A 567 2.01 -4.13 21.37
C GLY A 567 2.23 -5.30 20.42
N VAL A 568 1.24 -6.21 20.41
CA VAL A 568 1.24 -7.37 19.54
C VAL A 568 0.68 -6.99 18.18
N GLY A 569 1.53 -7.00 17.16
CA GLY A 569 1.11 -6.69 15.80
C GLY A 569 0.40 -7.85 15.13
N GLU A 570 -0.88 -7.67 14.78
CA GLU A 570 -1.62 -8.66 13.99
C GLU A 570 -0.98 -8.85 12.59
N CYS A 571 -0.18 -7.85 12.17
CA CYS A 571 0.55 -7.84 10.91
C CYS A 571 1.96 -8.41 11.02
N ALA A 572 2.47 -8.67 12.23
CA ALA A 572 3.86 -9.06 12.46
C ALA A 572 4.13 -10.11 13.56
N GLY A 573 3.13 -10.69 14.25
CA GLY A 573 3.38 -11.91 15.03
C GLY A 573 2.48 -12.14 16.24
N VAL A 574 1.97 -13.37 16.33
CA VAL A 574 1.72 -14.16 17.55
C VAL A 574 2.11 -15.62 17.22
N VAL A 575 2.55 -16.37 18.22
CA VAL A 575 2.75 -17.83 18.13
C VAL A 575 1.39 -18.49 18.25
N ILE A 576 1.02 -19.30 17.25
CA ILE A 576 -0.28 -19.97 17.15
C ILE A 576 -0.11 -21.43 17.58
N ASP A 577 -1.11 -22.00 18.26
CA ASP A 577 -1.22 -23.45 18.42
C ASP A 577 -1.55 -24.09 17.06
N LEU A 578 -0.53 -24.68 16.44
CA LEU A 578 -0.63 -25.21 15.09
C LEU A 578 -1.64 -26.36 14.99
N VAL A 579 -1.65 -27.29 15.95
CA VAL A 579 -2.51 -28.48 15.87
C VAL A 579 -3.97 -28.07 15.97
N ALA A 580 -4.31 -27.25 16.98
CA ALA A 580 -5.66 -26.74 17.15
C ALA A 580 -6.11 -25.93 15.92
N THR A 581 -5.21 -25.11 15.37
CA THR A 581 -5.49 -24.30 14.18
C THR A 581 -5.70 -25.17 12.94
N LEU A 582 -4.86 -26.16 12.69
CA LEU A 582 -4.97 -27.04 11.53
C LEU A 582 -6.24 -27.90 11.58
N LEU A 583 -6.63 -28.42 12.75
CA LEU A 583 -7.90 -29.14 12.90
C LEU A 583 -9.11 -28.24 12.63
N LEU A 584 -9.05 -26.99 13.11
CA LEU A 584 -10.08 -26.00 12.87
C LEU A 584 -10.18 -25.64 11.38
N GLU A 585 -9.03 -25.34 10.75
CA GLU A 585 -8.95 -25.06 9.32
C GLU A 585 -9.47 -26.25 8.51
N ALA A 586 -9.10 -27.49 8.86
CA ALA A 586 -9.58 -28.69 8.19
C ALA A 586 -11.13 -28.79 8.22
N LYS A 587 -11.74 -28.48 9.37
CA LYS A 587 -13.21 -28.47 9.52
C LYS A 587 -13.87 -27.38 8.67
N ASP A 588 -13.27 -26.20 8.61
CA ASP A 588 -13.76 -25.11 7.77
C ASP A 588 -13.63 -25.45 6.29
N LYS A 589 -12.51 -26.05 5.86
CA LYS A 589 -12.32 -26.54 4.49
C LYS A 589 -13.33 -27.63 4.10
N LEU A 590 -13.65 -28.56 5.00
CA LEU A 590 -14.71 -29.55 4.73
C LEU A 590 -16.07 -28.89 4.54
N THR A 591 -16.38 -27.86 5.32
CA THR A 591 -17.61 -27.09 5.17
C THR A 591 -17.64 -26.38 3.82
N PHE A 592 -16.55 -25.70 3.45
CA PHE A 592 -16.45 -25.02 2.14
C PHE A 592 -16.47 -25.99 0.97
N ALA A 593 -15.90 -27.19 1.11
CA ALA A 593 -15.97 -28.23 0.09
C ALA A 593 -17.41 -28.66 -0.16
N GLN A 594 -18.19 -28.84 0.91
CA GLN A 594 -19.60 -29.19 0.83
C GLN A 594 -20.43 -28.07 0.18
N GLU A 595 -20.24 -26.82 0.61
CA GLU A 595 -20.93 -25.66 0.01
C GLU A 595 -20.58 -25.53 -1.49
N ALA A 596 -19.31 -25.64 -1.85
CA ALA A 596 -18.87 -25.57 -3.25
C ALA A 596 -19.41 -26.73 -4.09
N PHE A 597 -19.53 -27.92 -3.51
CA PHE A 597 -20.13 -29.09 -4.17
C PHE A 597 -21.62 -28.86 -4.44
N GLU A 598 -22.36 -28.34 -3.45
CA GLU A 598 -23.78 -27.99 -3.60
C GLU A 598 -24.01 -26.90 -4.65
N ASP A 599 -23.10 -25.93 -4.72
CA ASP A 599 -23.06 -24.86 -5.73
C ASP A 599 -22.55 -25.33 -7.11
N LYS A 600 -22.21 -26.62 -7.27
CA LYS A 600 -21.65 -27.23 -8.51
C LYS A 600 -20.30 -26.62 -8.95
N LYS A 601 -19.54 -26.04 -8.03
CA LYS A 601 -18.17 -25.54 -8.23
C LYS A 601 -17.17 -26.66 -7.97
N TRP A 602 -17.11 -27.64 -8.88
CA TRP A 602 -16.37 -28.89 -8.66
C TRP A 602 -14.87 -28.70 -8.39
N SER A 603 -14.22 -27.79 -9.11
CA SER A 603 -12.79 -27.50 -8.92
C SER A 603 -12.51 -26.98 -7.50
N ASP A 604 -13.33 -26.04 -7.03
CA ASP A 604 -13.23 -25.45 -5.68
C ASP A 604 -13.52 -26.50 -4.61
N ALA A 605 -14.55 -27.34 -4.82
CA ALA A 605 -14.89 -28.43 -3.92
C ALA A 605 -13.73 -29.42 -3.76
N ILE A 606 -13.10 -29.82 -4.87
CA ILE A 606 -11.91 -30.70 -4.88
C ILE A 606 -10.76 -30.04 -4.13
N TYR A 607 -10.47 -28.77 -4.43
CA TYR A 607 -9.39 -28.03 -3.77
C TYR A 607 -9.62 -27.93 -2.26
N HIS A 608 -10.83 -27.57 -1.82
CA HIS A 608 -11.18 -27.49 -0.40
C HIS A 608 -11.11 -28.85 0.29
N ALA A 609 -11.65 -29.91 -0.32
CA ALA A 609 -11.58 -31.26 0.24
C ALA A 609 -10.13 -31.72 0.42
N TYR A 610 -9.29 -31.52 -0.60
CA TYR A 610 -7.87 -31.84 -0.54
C TYR A 610 -7.13 -31.01 0.53
N SER A 611 -7.37 -29.70 0.57
CA SER A 611 -6.78 -28.79 1.57
C SER A 611 -7.17 -29.21 2.99
N GLY A 612 -8.44 -29.56 3.21
CA GLY A 612 -8.93 -30.07 4.49
C GLY A 612 -8.25 -31.38 4.90
N TYR A 613 -8.10 -32.33 3.97
CA TYR A 613 -7.36 -33.57 4.20
C TYR A 613 -5.89 -33.31 4.58
N VAL A 614 -5.19 -32.44 3.84
CA VAL A 614 -3.79 -32.09 4.12
C VAL A 614 -3.64 -31.43 5.48
N ASN A 615 -4.53 -30.49 5.83
CA ASN A 615 -4.51 -29.83 7.13
C ASN A 615 -4.77 -30.81 8.26
N GLY A 616 -5.77 -31.69 8.11
CA GLY A 616 -6.07 -32.73 9.09
C GLY A 616 -4.95 -33.74 9.27
N ALA A 617 -4.18 -34.05 8.23
CA ALA A 617 -3.03 -34.95 8.31
C ALA A 617 -1.76 -34.30 8.91
N LYS A 618 -1.65 -32.97 8.84
CA LYS A 618 -0.54 -32.20 9.42
C LYS A 618 -0.75 -31.92 10.92
N ALA A 619 -2.01 -31.86 11.36
CA ALA A 619 -2.40 -31.77 12.76
C ALA A 619 -2.13 -33.08 13.49
#